data_AF-A0A9X3SXC7-F1
#
_entry.id   AF-A0A9X3SXC7-F1
#
_cell.length_a   1.000
_cell.length_b   1.000
_cell.length_c   1.000
_cell.angle_alpha   90.00
_cell.angle_beta   90.00
_cell.angle_gamma   90.00
#
_symmetry.space_group_name_H-M   'P 1'
#
loop_
_entity.id
_entity.type
_entity.pdbx_description
1 polymer ?
#
loop_
_entity_poly.entity_id
_entity_poly.type
_entity_poly.pdbx_seq_one_letter_code
_entity_poly.pdbx_strand_id
1 'polypeptide(L)'
;MADTTFAEPPEDNPPEPEGEHCLGKFRRHPAEFSVIFVSTPLGTPNVYRVDCDDGVGPHEVCRFGDDPAEPVIWRGAWQGDPWCAWILKNARELVAKPSLFDF
;
A
#
# COMPACT_ATOMS: atom_id res chain seq x y z
N MET A 1 56.02 -8.12 8.19
CA MET A 1 55.42 -7.15 9.13
C MET A 1 53.95 -7.05 8.76
N ALA A 2 53.08 -7.08 9.77
CA ALA A 2 51.64 -7.33 9.67
C ALA A 2 50.89 -6.31 8.81
N ASP A 3 49.79 -6.72 8.17
CA ASP A 3 48.46 -6.34 8.67
C ASP A 3 47.32 -7.13 7.96
N THR A 4 46.71 -8.00 8.76
CA THR A 4 45.27 -8.24 8.92
C THR A 4 44.35 -8.13 7.69
N THR A 5 44.04 -9.29 7.11
CA THR A 5 42.74 -9.53 6.47
C THR A 5 41.65 -9.32 7.52
N PHE A 6 40.97 -8.17 7.50
CA PHE A 6 39.73 -8.03 8.24
C PHE A 6 38.69 -8.84 7.47
N ALA A 7 38.46 -10.08 7.89
CA ALA A 7 37.25 -10.79 7.53
C ALA A 7 36.10 -9.98 8.15
N GLU A 8 35.50 -9.08 7.37
CA GLU A 8 34.19 -8.55 7.70
C GLU A 8 33.24 -9.75 7.82
N PRO A 9 32.58 -9.96 8.97
CA PRO A 9 31.47 -10.90 9.01
C PRO A 9 30.42 -10.42 7.99
N PRO A 10 29.74 -11.32 7.26
CA PRO A 10 28.57 -10.91 6.49
C PRO A 10 27.48 -10.50 7.49
N GLU A 11 27.47 -9.23 7.87
CA GLU A 11 26.33 -8.59 8.51
C GLU A 11 25.16 -8.59 7.53
N ASP A 12 23.99 -8.89 8.07
CA ASP A 12 22.68 -8.50 7.55
C ASP A 12 22.21 -9.22 6.28
N ASN A 13 21.56 -10.38 6.48
CA ASN A 13 20.49 -10.76 5.56
C ASN A 13 19.33 -9.76 5.76
N PRO A 14 18.69 -9.33 4.67
CA PRO A 14 18.11 -8.01 4.48
C PRO A 14 16.90 -7.74 5.40
N PRO A 15 16.55 -6.48 5.71
CA PRO A 15 15.22 -6.19 6.21
C PRO A 15 14.21 -6.75 5.20
N GLU A 16 13.38 -7.70 5.64
CA GLU A 16 12.19 -8.13 4.89
C GLU A 16 11.47 -6.87 4.39
N PRO A 17 11.03 -6.85 3.11
CA PRO A 17 10.90 -5.61 2.36
C PRO A 17 10.00 -4.64 3.10
N GLU A 18 10.62 -3.58 3.60
CA GLU A 18 9.98 -2.31 3.92
C GLU A 18 9.39 -1.79 2.60
N GLY A 19 8.25 -2.35 2.23
CA GLY A 19 7.86 -2.48 0.83
C GLY A 19 6.37 -2.31 0.66
N GLU A 20 6.04 -1.57 -0.37
CA GLU A 20 4.68 -1.37 -0.82
C GLU A 20 4.22 -2.61 -1.61
N HIS A 21 3.18 -3.30 -1.13
CA HIS A 21 2.65 -4.49 -1.79
C HIS A 21 1.27 -4.23 -2.40
N CYS A 22 1.11 -4.47 -3.70
CA CYS A 22 -0.19 -4.33 -4.36
C CYS A 22 -1.12 -5.49 -3.98
N LEU A 23 -2.18 -5.20 -3.23
CA LEU A 23 -3.20 -6.17 -2.84
C LEU A 23 -4.14 -6.52 -3.99
N GLY A 24 -4.33 -5.59 -4.92
CA GLY A 24 -5.21 -5.78 -6.06
C GLY A 24 -5.59 -4.48 -6.73
N LYS A 25 -6.39 -4.61 -7.78
CA LYS A 25 -6.82 -3.49 -8.61
C LYS A 25 -8.31 -3.56 -8.89
N PHE A 26 -8.95 -2.40 -9.00
CA PHE A 26 -10.33 -2.26 -9.44
C PHE A 26 -10.41 -1.11 -10.43
N ARG A 27 -11.27 -1.23 -11.45
CA ARG A 27 -11.36 -0.24 -12.53
C ARG A 27 -12.74 0.35 -12.65
N ARG A 28 -12.79 1.62 -13.02
CA ARG A 28 -13.98 2.35 -13.43
C ARG A 28 -13.61 3.19 -14.65
N HIS A 29 -13.86 2.64 -15.84
CA HIS A 29 -13.43 3.23 -17.10
C HIS A 29 -13.77 4.75 -17.16
N PRO A 30 -12.79 5.64 -17.44
CA PRO A 30 -11.42 5.35 -17.90
C PRO A 30 -10.36 5.10 -16.81
N ALA A 31 -10.66 5.26 -15.52
CA ALA A 31 -9.69 5.15 -14.43
C ALA A 31 -9.49 3.72 -13.89
N GLU A 32 -8.24 3.36 -13.60
CA GLU A 32 -7.85 2.15 -12.87
C GLU A 32 -7.34 2.52 -11.47
N PHE A 33 -7.79 1.82 -10.44
CA PHE A 33 -7.37 2.04 -9.06
C PHE A 33 -6.60 0.82 -8.55
N SER A 34 -5.45 1.04 -7.93
CA SER A 34 -4.61 0.01 -7.32
C SER A 34 -4.59 0.19 -5.81
N VAL A 35 -4.80 -0.88 -5.06
CA VAL A 35 -4.70 -0.89 -3.59
C VAL A 35 -3.35 -1.44 -3.21
N ILE A 36 -2.62 -0.66 -2.43
CA ILE A 36 -1.25 -0.92 -2.03
C ILE A 36 -1.21 -0.97 -0.52
N PHE A 37 -0.84 -2.11 0.03
CA PHE A 37 -0.43 -2.24 1.42
C PHE A 37 0.93 -1.57 1.60
N VAL A 38 1.01 -0.65 2.56
CA VAL A 38 2.24 0.01 2.95
C VAL A 38 2.67 -0.62 4.26
N SER A 39 3.70 -1.47 4.22
CA SER A 39 4.27 -2.06 5.41
C SER A 39 4.69 -0.98 6.40
N THR A 40 4.21 -1.09 7.64
CA THR A 40 4.54 -0.19 8.73
C THR A 40 5.32 -0.94 9.81
N PRO A 41 6.17 -0.26 10.61
CA PRO A 41 6.95 -0.92 11.65
C PRO A 41 6.07 -1.66 12.66
N LEU A 42 6.59 -2.77 13.19
CA LEU A 42 5.92 -3.63 14.18
C LEU A 42 5.33 -2.80 15.33
N GLY A 43 4.02 -2.94 15.54
CA GLY A 43 3.27 -2.21 16.58
C GLY A 43 2.57 -0.93 16.11
N THR A 44 2.65 -0.59 14.82
CA THR A 44 1.83 0.47 14.20
C THR A 44 0.66 -0.13 13.41
N PRO A 45 -0.46 0.59 13.25
CA PRO A 45 -1.58 0.11 12.45
C PRO A 45 -1.15 -0.08 10.99
N ASN A 46 -1.74 -1.09 10.34
CA ASN A 46 -1.58 -1.34 8.91
C ASN A 46 -2.11 -0.14 8.12
N VAL A 47 -1.34 0.31 7.13
CA VAL A 47 -1.74 1.43 6.25
C VAL A 47 -1.91 0.92 4.83
N TYR A 48 -3.00 1.34 4.20
CA TYR A 48 -3.33 1.03 2.82
C TYR A 48 -3.41 2.33 2.02
N ARG A 49 -2.77 2.36 0.86
CA ARG A 49 -2.80 3.45 -0.12
C ARG A 49 -3.62 3.02 -1.33
N VAL A 50 -4.43 3.93 -1.87
CA VAL A 50 -5.09 3.74 -3.17
C VAL A 50 -4.48 4.71 -4.16
N ASP A 51 -3.98 4.18 -5.26
CA ASP A 51 -3.46 4.96 -6.39
C ASP A 51 -4.44 4.86 -7.57
N CYS A 52 -4.71 5.97 -8.25
CA CYS A 52 -5.54 6.04 -9.47
C CYS A 52 -4.64 6.30 -10.68
N ASP A 53 -4.77 5.47 -11.70
CA ASP A 53 -4.21 5.67 -13.02
C ASP A 53 -5.36 6.00 -13.99
N ASP A 54 -5.37 7.25 -14.46
CA ASP A 54 -6.32 7.78 -15.44
C ASP A 54 -5.66 8.01 -16.81
N GLY A 55 -4.51 7.35 -17.05
CA GLY A 55 -3.72 7.47 -18.28
C GLY A 55 -2.63 8.55 -18.23
N VAL A 56 -2.53 9.33 -17.15
CA VAL A 56 -1.42 10.27 -16.87
C VAL A 56 -0.36 9.64 -15.96
N GLY A 57 -0.65 8.48 -15.38
CA GLY A 57 0.19 7.75 -14.43
C GLY A 57 -0.51 7.53 -13.08
N PRO A 58 0.06 6.70 -12.19
CA PRO A 58 -0.54 6.43 -10.89
C PRO A 58 -0.39 7.64 -9.96
N HIS A 59 -1.52 8.13 -9.47
CA HIS A 59 -1.63 9.23 -8.54
C HIS A 59 -2.29 8.78 -7.23
N GLU A 60 -1.68 9.10 -6.09
CA GLU A 60 -2.25 8.80 -4.77
C GLU A 60 -3.60 9.49 -4.60
N VAL A 61 -4.64 8.68 -4.40
CA VAL A 61 -6.02 9.14 -4.15
C VAL A 61 -6.27 9.29 -2.66
N CYS A 62 -5.98 8.23 -1.90
CA CYS A 62 -6.22 8.22 -0.46
C CYS A 62 -5.39 7.19 0.27
N ARG A 63 -5.28 7.39 1.59
CA ARG A 63 -4.71 6.44 2.54
C ARG A 63 -5.71 6.13 3.65
N PHE A 64 -5.81 4.87 4.05
CA PHE A 64 -6.69 4.42 5.11
C PHE A 64 -6.01 3.34 5.96
N GLY A 65 -6.40 3.23 7.24
CA GLY A 65 -5.95 2.17 8.14
C GLY A 65 -6.80 0.91 8.04
N ASP A 66 -6.38 -0.15 8.74
CA ASP A 66 -7.21 -1.36 8.92
C ASP A 66 -8.49 -1.07 9.72
N ASP A 67 -8.41 -0.14 10.67
CA ASP A 67 -9.55 0.21 11.50
C ASP A 67 -10.58 1.03 10.69
N PRO A 68 -11.84 0.56 10.60
CA PRO A 68 -12.85 1.22 9.80
C PRO A 68 -13.36 2.53 10.42
N ALA A 69 -13.12 2.76 11.72
CA ALA A 69 -13.46 3.99 12.42
C ALA A 69 -12.37 5.06 12.29
N GLU A 70 -11.16 4.69 11.85
CA GLU A 70 -10.13 5.66 11.49
C GLU A 70 -10.51 6.48 10.25
N PRO A 71 -10.21 7.79 10.26
CA PRO A 71 -10.52 8.67 9.16
C PRO A 71 -9.64 8.36 7.94
N VAL A 72 -10.27 8.30 6.76
CA VAL A 72 -9.56 8.15 5.49
C VAL A 72 -8.97 9.49 5.08
N ILE A 73 -7.68 9.49 4.77
CA ILE A 73 -6.93 10.66 4.34
C ILE A 73 -6.99 10.73 2.81
N TRP A 74 -7.81 11.63 2.28
CA TRP A 74 -7.92 11.88 0.84
C TRP A 74 -6.90 12.93 0.39
N ARG A 75 -6.32 12.76 -0.80
CA ARG A 75 -5.36 13.70 -1.40
C ARG A 75 -6.00 14.58 -2.45
N GLY A 76 -5.66 15.87 -2.41
CA GLY A 76 -5.93 16.81 -3.50
C GLY A 76 -7.42 16.93 -3.84
N ALA A 77 -7.74 16.81 -5.13
CA ALA A 77 -9.08 17.01 -5.67
C ALA A 77 -10.10 15.93 -5.25
N TRP A 78 -9.64 14.81 -4.68
CA TRP A 78 -10.53 13.72 -4.26
C TRP A 78 -11.25 14.03 -2.95
N GLN A 79 -10.87 15.05 -2.18
CA GLN A 79 -11.52 15.36 -0.92
C GLN A 79 -12.95 15.87 -1.14
N GLY A 80 -13.94 15.03 -0.80
CA GLY A 80 -15.36 15.34 -0.99
C GLY A 80 -15.93 14.91 -2.34
N ASP A 81 -15.18 14.13 -3.11
CA ASP A 81 -15.65 13.59 -4.38
C ASP A 81 -16.76 12.54 -4.17
N PRO A 82 -17.82 12.50 -5.01
CA PRO A 82 -18.85 11.47 -4.93
C PRO A 82 -18.31 10.04 -5.08
N TRP A 83 -17.12 9.86 -5.65
CA TRP A 83 -16.52 8.55 -5.83
C TRP A 83 -15.82 8.04 -4.57
N CYS A 84 -15.56 8.89 -3.58
CA CYS A 84 -14.85 8.51 -2.35
C CYS A 84 -15.47 7.27 -1.69
N ALA A 85 -16.80 7.26 -1.52
CA ALA A 85 -17.49 6.15 -0.88
C ALA A 85 -17.37 4.85 -1.68
N TRP A 86 -17.42 4.94 -3.02
CA TRP A 86 -17.28 3.78 -3.89
C TRP A 86 -15.84 3.25 -3.88
N ILE A 87 -14.84 4.13 -4.02
CA ILE A 87 -13.41 3.78 -4.00
C ILE A 87 -13.07 3.10 -2.67
N LEU A 88 -13.46 3.71 -1.55
CA LEU A 88 -13.18 3.17 -0.22
C LEU A 88 -13.84 1.80 0.00
N LYS A 89 -15.08 1.62 -0.46
CA LYS A 89 -15.78 0.34 -0.37
C LYS A 89 -15.01 -0.76 -1.10
N ASN A 90 -14.65 -0.54 -2.37
CA ASN A 90 -13.92 -1.53 -3.17
C ASN A 90 -12.53 -1.80 -2.58
N ALA A 91 -11.84 -0.76 -2.10
CA ALA A 91 -10.54 -0.92 -1.45
C ALA A 91 -10.64 -1.76 -0.17
N ARG A 92 -11.63 -1.49 0.69
CA ARG A 92 -11.89 -2.30 1.90
C ARG A 92 -12.27 -3.74 1.56
N GLU A 93 -13.02 -3.97 0.48
CA GLU A 93 -13.33 -5.32 0.02
C GLU A 93 -12.08 -6.09 -0.44
N LEU A 94 -11.08 -5.42 -0.99
CA LEU A 94 -9.79 -6.04 -1.34
C LEU A 94 -8.94 -6.31 -0.10
N VAL A 95 -8.91 -5.39 0.87
CA VAL A 95 -8.22 -5.62 2.15
C VAL A 95 -8.85 -6.77 2.94
N ALA A 96 -10.17 -6.83 2.99
CA ALA A 96 -10.92 -7.89 3.67
C ALA A 96 -10.86 -9.25 2.96
N LYS A 97 -10.42 -9.28 1.70
CA LYS A 97 -10.12 -10.49 0.95
C LYS A 97 -8.60 -10.65 0.93
N PRO A 98 -7.97 -11.15 2.01
CA PRO A 98 -6.59 -11.60 1.89
C PRO A 98 -6.61 -12.62 0.76
N SER A 99 -5.86 -12.34 -0.30
CA SER A 99 -5.82 -13.16 -1.50
C SER A 99 -5.61 -14.61 -1.08
N LEU A 100 -6.70 -15.36 -1.09
CA LEU A 100 -6.76 -16.80 -0.98
C LEU A 100 -6.20 -17.32 -2.31
N PHE A 101 -4.90 -17.09 -2.53
CA PHE A 101 -4.11 -17.92 -3.41
C PHE A 101 -3.95 -19.24 -2.67
N ASP A 102 -5.04 -20.01 -2.75
CA ASP A 102 -5.10 -21.43 -2.47
C ASP A 102 -4.37 -22.14 -3.62
N PHE A 103 -3.26 -22.80 -3.23
CA PHE A 103 -2.36 -23.74 -3.94
C PHE A 103 -1.39 -23.22 -5.01
#